data_AF-A0A8X6T462-F1
#
_entry.id   AF-A0A8X6T462-F1
#
_cell.length_a   1.000
_cell.length_b   1.000
_cell.length_c   1.000
_cell.angle_alpha   90.00
_cell.angle_beta   90.00
_cell.angle_gamma   90.00
#
_symmetry.space_group_name_H-M   'P 1'
#
loop_
_entity.id
_entity.type
_entity.pdbx_description
1 polymer ?
#
loop_
_entity_poly.entity_id
_entity_poly.type
_entity_poly.pdbx_seq_one_letter_code
_entity_poly.pdbx_strand_id
1 'polypeptide(L)' 'MRTILLPFLLQYHGLIFQQDNAKPHTTRVAMNYLTAYQTLSWPARSPDPSPIEHVWDMLGRRLHLPGNVNNLARQ' A
#
# COMPACT_ATOMS: atom_id res chain seq x y z
N MET A 1 0.63 -14.28 -6.40
CA MET A 1 1.18 -13.59 -5.21
C MET A 1 2.08 -14.46 -4.31
N ARG A 2 1.93 -15.79 -4.28
CA ARG A 2 2.62 -16.65 -3.31
C ARG A 2 4.15 -16.70 -3.45
N THR A 3 4.69 -16.65 -4.67
CA THR A 3 6.09 -17.01 -4.94
C THR A 3 7.13 -15.97 -4.50
N ILE A 4 6.78 -14.68 -4.45
CA ILE A 4 7.72 -13.61 -4.05
C ILE A 4 7.61 -13.30 -2.55
N LEU A 5 6.39 -13.38 -2.00
CA LEU A 5 6.13 -12.99 -0.61
C LEU A 5 6.56 -14.05 0.41
N LEU A 6 6.54 -15.33 0.04
CA LEU A 6 6.85 -16.47 0.93
C LEU A 6 8.16 -16.33 1.72
N PRO A 7 9.33 -16.08 1.10
CA PRO A 7 10.57 -15.96 1.85
C PRO A 7 10.58 -14.78 2.83
N PHE A 8 9.92 -13.66 2.50
CA PHE A 8 9.79 -12.51 3.41
C PHE A 8 8.87 -12.81 4.58
N LEU A 9 7.72 -13.45 4.33
CA LEU A 9 6.76 -13.77 5.40
C LEU A 9 7.33 -14.77 6.42
N LEU A 10 8.24 -15.66 6.00
CA LEU A 10 8.88 -16.62 6.90
C LEU A 10 9.99 -16.01 7.76
N GLN A 11 10.52 -14.85 7.38
CA GLN A 11 11.62 -14.19 8.12
C GLN A 11 11.13 -13.36 9.31
N TYR A 12 9.86 -12.95 9.33
CA TYR A 12 9.31 -12.07 10.35
C TYR A 12 8.08 -12.69 11.02
N HIS A 13 8.07 -12.66 12.35
CA HIS A 13 6.92 -13.11 13.16
C HIS A 13 6.00 -11.93 13.49
N GLY A 14 4.70 -12.18 13.62
CA GLY A 14 3.73 -11.16 14.04
C GLY A 14 3.43 -10.09 12.99
N LEU A 15 3.62 -10.40 11.70
CA LEU A 15 3.31 -9.49 10.61
C LEU A 15 1.82 -9.15 10.55
N ILE A 16 1.52 -7.86 10.36
CA ILE A 16 0.17 -7.36 10.08
C ILE A 16 0.15 -6.88 8.63
N PHE A 17 -0.79 -7.39 7.84
CA PHE A 17 -1.02 -6.97 6.47
C PHE A 17 -1.69 -5.60 6.45
N GLN A 18 -1.08 -4.63 5.76
CA GLN A 18 -1.66 -3.31 5.55
C GLN A 18 -2.12 -3.18 4.09
N GLN A 19 -3.36 -2.74 3.90
CA GLN A 19 -3.92 -2.33 2.62
C GLN A 19 -4.84 -1.12 2.82
N ASP A 20 -5.13 -0.40 1.73
CA ASP A 20 -6.21 0.56 1.72
C ASP A 20 -7.58 -0.15 1.58
N ASN A 21 -8.66 0.63 1.63
CA ASN A 21 -10.02 0.12 1.40
C ASN A 21 -10.52 0.41 -0.01
N ALA A 22 -9.65 0.46 -1.03
CA ALA A 22 -10.12 0.68 -2.39
C ALA A 22 -11.02 -0.48 -2.86
N LYS A 23 -11.97 -0.19 -3.77
CA LYS A 23 -13.00 -1.16 -4.19
C LYS A 23 -12.48 -2.54 -4.60
N PRO A 24 -11.34 -2.67 -5.34
CA PRO A 24 -10.79 -4.00 -5.68
C PRO A 24 -10.35 -4.80 -4.45
N HIS A 25 -9.83 -4.12 -3.42
CA HIS A 25 -9.29 -4.68 -2.19
C HIS A 25 -10.38 -5.11 -1.18
N THR A 26 -11.56 -4.50 -1.28
CA THR A 26 -12.73 -4.86 -0.45
C THR A 26 -13.68 -5.87 -1.13
N THR A 27 -13.27 -6.48 -2.26
CA THR A 27 -14.09 -7.54 -2.89
C THR A 27 -14.16 -8.78 -1.99
N ARG A 28 -15.25 -9.55 -2.09
CA ARG A 28 -15.43 -10.78 -1.31
C ARG A 28 -14.26 -11.77 -1.50
N VAL A 29 -13.77 -11.89 -2.73
CA VAL A 29 -12.64 -12.79 -3.05
C VAL A 29 -11.36 -12.31 -2.35
N ALA A 30 -11.06 -11.02 -2.41
CA ALA A 30 -9.89 -10.45 -1.74
C ALA A 30 -9.98 -10.61 -0.21
N MET A 31 -11.12 -10.23 0.39
CA MET A 31 -11.33 -10.34 1.83
C MET A 31 -11.28 -11.79 2.32
N ASN A 32 -11.84 -12.74 1.57
CA ASN A 32 -11.76 -14.17 1.90
C ASN A 32 -10.30 -14.66 1.94
N TYR A 33 -9.46 -14.23 0.99
CA TYR A 33 -8.03 -14.57 1.01
C TYR A 33 -7.31 -13.98 2.22
N LEU A 34 -7.67 -12.76 2.61
CA LEU A 34 -7.06 -12.06 3.74
C LEU A 34 -7.44 -12.62 5.11
N THR A 35 -8.47 -13.47 5.22
CA THR A 35 -8.81 -14.15 6.49
C THR A 35 -7.66 -14.99 7.06
N ALA A 36 -6.71 -15.41 6.23
CA ALA A 36 -5.51 -16.13 6.66
C ALA A 36 -4.44 -15.24 7.33
N TYR A 37 -4.62 -13.91 7.33
CA TYR A 37 -3.65 -12.94 7.81
C TYR A 37 -4.31 -11.92 8.75
N GLN A 38 -3.56 -11.44 9.74
CA GLN A 38 -3.99 -10.27 10.51
C GLN A 38 -3.90 -9.04 9.62
N THR A 39 -4.99 -8.28 9.50
CA THR A 39 -5.05 -7.07 8.66
C THR A 39 -5.19 -5.82 9.53
N LEU A 40 -4.45 -4.76 9.21
CA LEU A 40 -4.55 -3.47 9.88
C LEU A 40 -5.87 -2.80 9.52
N SER A 41 -6.65 -2.36 10.51
CA SER A 41 -7.85 -1.57 10.25
C SER A 41 -7.47 -0.19 9.73
N TRP A 42 -8.04 0.19 8.59
CA TRP A 42 -7.75 1.47 7.95
C TRP A 42 -9.01 2.37 7.89
N PRO A 43 -8.98 3.60 8.41
CA PRO A 43 -10.13 4.50 8.33
C PRO A 43 -10.38 4.97 6.89
N ALA A 44 -11.65 5.21 6.55
CA ALA A 44 -12.02 5.85 5.29
C ALA A 44 -11.47 7.28 5.25
N ARG A 45 -10.93 7.70 4.09
CA ARG A 45 -10.36 9.05 3.88
C ARG A 45 -9.23 9.40 4.88
N SER A 46 -8.47 8.40 5.31
CA SER A 46 -7.27 8.65 6.09
C SER A 46 -6.27 9.46 5.25
N PRO A 47 -5.70 10.56 5.76
CA PRO A 47 -4.67 11.32 5.04
C PRO A 47 -3.46 10.40 4.85
N ASP A 48 -3.06 10.14 3.60
CA ASP A 48 -2.09 9.09 3.22
C ASP A 48 -0.84 9.04 4.11
N PRO A 49 -0.75 8.07 5.05
CA PRO A 49 0.47 7.71 5.74
C PRO A 49 0.88 6.29 5.32
N SER A 50 0.44 5.82 4.15
CA SER A 50 0.77 4.46 3.71
C SER A 50 2.26 4.43 3.35
N PRO A 51 3.05 3.51 3.92
CA PRO A 51 4.46 3.36 3.54
C PRO A 51 4.66 3.21 2.03
N ILE A 52 3.68 2.64 1.31
CA ILE A 52 3.75 2.50 -0.15
C ILE A 52 3.68 3.84 -0.87
N GLU A 53 2.81 4.75 -0.43
CA GLU A 53 2.67 6.10 -1.02
C GLU A 53 3.92 6.94 -0.75
N HIS A 54 4.52 6.79 0.44
CA HIS A 54 5.80 7.45 0.74
C HIS A 54 6.93 6.95 -0.17
N VAL A 55 7.00 5.63 -0.42
CA VAL A 55 7.98 5.06 -1.35
C VAL A 55 7.71 5.54 -2.78
N TRP A 56 6.45 5.61 -3.21
CA TRP A 56 6.09 6.15 -4.52
C TRP A 56 6.48 7.63 -4.68
N ASP A 57 6.25 8.47 -3.67
CA ASP A 57 6.68 9.87 -3.68
C ASP A 57 8.22 9.98 -3.75
N MET A 58 8.95 9.21 -2.96
CA MET A 58 10.43 9.16 -3.03
C MET A 58 10.92 8.74 -4.42
N LEU A 59 10.29 7.72 -5.02
CA LEU A 59 10.61 7.27 -6.37
C LEU A 59 10.26 8.35 -7.40
N GLY A 60 9.10 8.97 -7.27
CA GLY A 60 8.65 10.08 -8.10
C GLY A 60 9.66 11.23 -8.09
N ARG A 61 10.12 11.67 -6.90
CA ARG A 61 11.13 12.74 -6.78
C ARG A 61 12.49 12.35 -7.37
N ARG A 62 12.88 11.07 -7.28
CA ARG A 62 14.13 10.57 -7.88
C ARG A 62 14.05 10.45 -9.40
N LEU A 63 12.87 10.13 -9.93
CA LEU A 63 12.62 9.98 -11.37
C LEU A 63 12.34 11.32 -12.06
N HIS A 64 11.77 12.30 -11.35
CA HIS A 64 11.66 13.67 -11.83
C HIS A 64 13.03 14.36 -11.77
N LEU A 65 13.81 14.23 -12.84
CA LEU A 65 14.86 15.18 -13.18
C LEU A 65 14.27 16.61 -13.17
N PRO A 66 15.03 17.66 -12.81
CA PRO A 66 14.49 19.01 -12.65
C PRO A 66 13.84 19.49 -13.97
N GLY A 67 12.50 19.52 -13.98
CA GLY A 67 11.71 19.76 -15.17
C GLY A 67 10.24 20.05 -14.85
N ASN A 68 10.02 21.20 -14.21
CA ASN A 68 8.76 21.97 -14.15
C ASN A 68 7.54 21.28 -13.48
N VAL A 69 7.53 21.35 -12.16
CA VAL A 69 6.38 21.10 -11.27
C VAL A 69 5.36 22.24 -11.33
N ASN A 70 4.49 22.24 -12.32
CA ASN A 70 3.27 23.05 -12.29
C ASN A 70 2.08 22.17 -12.67
N ASN A 71 1.51 21.45 -11.70
CA ASN A 71 0.09 21.04 -11.62
C ASN A 71 -0.19 19.97 -10.53
N LEU A 72 0.28 20.17 -9.29
CA LEU A 72 -0.18 19.38 -8.13
C LEU A 72 -0.97 20.21 -7.10
N ALA A 73 -1.45 21.39 -7.50
CA ALA A 73 -2.29 22.24 -6.67
C ALA A 73 -3.65 22.47 -7.32
N ARG A 74 -4.52 21.45 -7.34
CA ARG A 74 -5.99 21.64 -7.31
C ARG A 74 -6.64 20.48 -6.55
N GLN A 75 -6.90 20.79 -5.28
CA GLN A 75 -7.98 20.37 -4.36
C GLN A 75 -8.64 19.01 -4.56
#